data_AF-A0A2Z5TP08-F1
#
_entry.id   AF-A0A2Z5TP08-F1
#
_cell.length_a   1.000
_cell.length_b   1.000
_cell.length_c   1.000
_cell.angle_alpha   90.00
_cell.angle_beta   90.00
_cell.angle_gamma   90.00
#
_symmetry.space_group_name_H-M   'P 1'
#
loop_
_entity.id
_entity.type
_entity.pdbx_description
1 polymer ?
#
loop_
_entity_poly.entity_id
_entity_poly.type
_entity_poly.pdbx_seq_one_letter_code
_entity_poly.pdbx_strand_id
1 'polypeptide(L)'
;MNEEKEDAMSNLLNYIEENQYDSFYDQPVNKLDLLALAELSYLPFDNLVPFSFEESGIRLDHLAEIFDETYQHNFPYFSMVTKNRLALFALLAKSKRFKHLKAFGFVNDYQLNQEKQFSAISYRLDRQIILTCFRGTDDTIIGWKEDFHMTYMDEIPAQRAASAYLKKLMACQSGNYYLAGHSKGGNLALYAACQLPSKLQESIQAIYPFDAPGLHKKYLETPNYQAIKNRVYPIIPQNSIIGMMLETPENVQVIRSNAVGLLQHISFTWEVEGLDFRSDLSLTEDSLQINQTLKTWTATLSDKELQNFFDLFFGILIQAGIERFSDITVNPLQKLQEIDRLRKALSPEQAEMVDRMIRLLFDTRYQVWRASLGKLLPNPELSFQNWRKLFQKTTNTIK
;
A
#
# COMPACT_ATOMS: atom_id res chain seq x y z
N MET A 1 -16.34 -41.66 4.55
CA MET A 1 -16.62 -40.44 3.78
C MET A 1 -16.07 -39.32 4.62
N ASN A 2 -14.77 -39.04 4.46
CA ASN A 2 -14.11 -37.97 5.19
C ASN A 2 -14.50 -36.68 4.47
N GLU A 3 -15.42 -35.92 5.07
CA GLU A 3 -15.53 -34.50 4.78
C GLU A 3 -14.18 -33.91 5.20
N GLU A 4 -13.32 -33.65 4.21
CA GLU A 4 -12.24 -32.69 4.36
C GLU A 4 -12.92 -31.40 4.82
N LYS A 5 -12.73 -31.06 6.10
CA LYS A 5 -12.90 -29.69 6.56
C LYS A 5 -12.07 -28.84 5.61
N GLU A 6 -12.70 -27.99 4.81
CA GLU A 6 -12.03 -26.81 4.27
C GLU A 6 -11.35 -26.14 5.46
N ASP A 7 -10.01 -26.27 5.55
CA ASP A 7 -9.22 -25.55 6.54
C ASP A 7 -9.59 -24.08 6.40
N ALA A 8 -10.08 -23.49 7.49
CA ALA A 8 -10.33 -22.05 7.53
C ALA A 8 -9.03 -21.36 7.15
N MET A 9 -9.01 -20.68 6.00
CA MET A 9 -7.76 -20.18 5.41
C MET A 9 -7.12 -19.15 6.35
N SER A 10 -5.98 -19.53 6.91
CA SER A 10 -5.20 -18.75 7.88
C SER A 10 -4.66 -17.47 7.24
N ASN A 11 -4.65 -16.37 7.98
CA ASN A 11 -4.11 -15.08 7.55
C ASN A 11 -3.11 -14.52 8.58
N LEU A 12 -2.67 -13.28 8.38
CA LEU A 12 -1.73 -12.61 9.27
C LEU A 12 -2.15 -12.59 10.75
N LEU A 13 -3.45 -12.45 11.06
CA LEU A 13 -3.91 -12.44 12.46
C LEU A 13 -3.77 -13.83 13.09
N ASN A 14 -4.14 -14.88 12.34
CA ASN A 14 -4.00 -16.27 12.78
C ASN A 14 -2.52 -16.61 13.03
N TYR A 15 -1.63 -16.21 12.11
CA TYR A 15 -0.19 -16.37 12.27
C TYR A 15 0.33 -15.80 13.60
N ILE A 16 -0.04 -14.55 13.93
CA ILE A 16 0.41 -13.90 15.17
C ILE A 16 -0.15 -14.60 16.41
N GLU A 17 -1.39 -15.08 16.34
CA GLU A 17 -2.04 -15.82 17.43
C GLU A 17 -1.39 -17.19 17.66
N GLU A 18 -1.11 -17.95 16.60
CA GLU A 18 -0.45 -19.26 16.67
C GLU A 18 0.98 -19.17 17.20
N ASN A 19 1.70 -18.09 16.86
CA ASN A 19 3.10 -17.88 17.24
C ASN A 19 3.25 -16.95 18.47
N GLN A 20 2.18 -16.69 19.22
CA GLN A 20 2.18 -15.69 20.30
C GLN A 20 3.11 -16.04 21.48
N TYR A 21 3.49 -17.31 21.63
CA TYR A 21 4.32 -17.82 22.73
C TYR A 21 5.80 -17.97 22.37
N ASP A 22 6.14 -17.84 21.09
CA ASP A 22 7.52 -17.93 20.61
C ASP A 22 8.20 -16.55 20.66
N SER A 23 9.51 -16.51 20.91
CA SER A 23 10.31 -15.29 20.79
C SER A 23 11.16 -15.30 19.53
N PHE A 24 11.84 -14.19 19.21
CA PHE A 24 12.81 -14.14 18.12
C PHE A 24 14.04 -15.05 18.34
N TYR A 25 14.25 -15.57 19.56
CA TYR A 25 15.25 -16.61 19.83
C TYR A 25 14.73 -18.02 19.53
N ASP A 26 13.44 -18.26 19.77
CA ASP A 26 12.79 -19.55 19.53
C ASP A 26 12.58 -19.75 18.02
N GLN A 27 12.16 -18.68 17.34
CA GLN A 27 12.04 -18.63 15.89
C GLN A 27 12.54 -17.29 15.34
N PRO A 28 13.49 -17.27 14.38
CA PRO A 28 14.00 -16.05 13.79
C PRO A 28 12.91 -15.15 13.19
N VAL A 29 13.20 -13.86 13.06
CA VAL A 29 12.33 -12.90 12.38
C VAL A 29 12.09 -13.35 10.93
N ASN A 30 10.84 -13.30 10.48
CA ASN A 30 10.43 -13.64 9.12
C ASN A 30 9.55 -12.55 8.50
N LYS A 31 9.20 -12.75 7.22
CA LYS A 31 8.42 -11.79 6.43
C LYS A 31 7.02 -11.48 6.97
N LEU A 32 6.36 -12.42 7.68
CA LEU A 32 5.06 -12.19 8.30
C LEU A 32 5.18 -11.26 9.52
N ASP A 33 6.23 -11.41 10.32
CA ASP A 33 6.56 -10.48 11.42
C ASP A 33 6.75 -9.06 10.90
N LEU A 34 7.51 -8.93 9.80
CA LEU A 34 7.82 -7.65 9.19
C LEU A 34 6.58 -7.00 8.58
N LEU A 35 5.70 -7.76 7.94
CA LEU A 35 4.39 -7.27 7.47
C LEU A 35 3.53 -6.80 8.63
N ALA A 36 3.46 -7.57 9.73
CA ALA A 36 2.68 -7.19 10.91
C ALA A 36 3.13 -5.85 11.50
N LEU A 37 4.43 -5.64 11.65
CA LEU A 37 4.99 -4.37 12.13
C LEU A 37 4.87 -3.24 11.10
N ALA A 38 4.90 -3.55 9.79
CA ALA A 38 4.64 -2.58 8.73
C ALA A 38 3.18 -2.09 8.74
N GLU A 39 2.22 -2.97 9.00
CA GLU A 39 0.80 -2.60 9.12
C GLU A 39 0.53 -1.64 10.29
N LEU A 40 1.31 -1.70 11.37
CA LEU A 40 1.21 -0.75 12.47
C LEU A 40 1.61 0.68 12.07
N SER A 41 2.41 0.87 11.01
CA SER A 41 2.78 2.21 10.54
C SER A 41 1.58 3.06 10.09
N TYR A 42 0.43 2.41 9.84
CA TYR A 42 -0.83 3.08 9.48
C TYR A 42 -1.61 3.63 10.68
N LEU A 43 -1.24 3.25 11.91
CA LEU A 43 -1.89 3.75 13.12
C LEU A 43 -1.36 5.14 13.50
N PRO A 44 -2.22 6.01 14.06
CA PRO A 44 -1.82 7.36 14.48
C PRO A 44 -1.02 7.27 15.78
N PHE A 45 0.30 7.25 15.66
CA PHE A 45 1.21 7.24 16.82
C PHE A 45 1.77 8.63 17.15
N ASP A 46 1.17 9.68 16.59
CA ASP A 46 1.50 11.07 16.86
C ASP A 46 1.48 11.35 18.37
N ASN A 47 2.59 11.84 18.92
CA ASN A 47 2.80 12.09 20.35
C ASN A 47 2.79 10.84 21.27
N LEU A 48 2.62 9.63 20.73
CA LEU A 48 2.67 8.37 21.48
C LEU A 48 4.02 7.66 21.33
N VAL A 49 4.62 7.76 20.13
CA VAL A 49 5.96 7.23 19.85
C VAL A 49 6.93 8.39 19.65
N PRO A 50 8.10 8.40 20.31
CA PRO A 50 9.04 9.50 20.19
C PRO A 50 9.59 9.62 18.75
N PHE A 51 9.74 10.84 18.26
CA PHE A 51 10.42 11.14 16.99
C PHE A 51 11.94 10.92 17.07
N SER A 52 12.52 11.03 18.28
CA SER A 52 13.97 10.91 18.47
C SER A 52 14.50 9.53 18.04
N PHE A 53 15.65 9.53 17.38
CA PHE A 53 16.39 8.31 17.09
C PHE A 53 17.30 7.90 18.24
N GLU A 54 17.53 8.75 19.25
CA GLU A 54 18.50 8.52 20.33
C GLU A 54 17.82 8.05 21.63
N GLU A 55 16.54 8.37 21.81
CA GLU A 55 15.77 7.97 22.98
C GLU A 55 15.46 6.47 22.99
N SER A 56 15.34 5.91 24.18
CA SER A 56 14.85 4.54 24.32
C SER A 56 13.35 4.54 24.00
N GLY A 57 12.99 4.08 22.79
CA GLY A 57 11.61 3.96 22.34
C GLY A 57 10.65 3.27 23.31
N ILE A 58 9.36 3.31 22.98
CA ILE A 58 8.28 2.75 23.79
C ILE A 58 8.01 1.29 23.43
N ARG A 59 7.81 0.43 24.44
CA ARG A 59 7.44 -0.98 24.22
C ARG A 59 6.05 -1.11 23.63
N LEU A 60 5.81 -2.11 22.79
CA LEU A 60 4.52 -2.30 22.13
C LEU A 60 3.35 -2.57 23.10
N ASP A 61 3.58 -3.27 24.21
CA ASP A 61 2.56 -3.44 25.24
C ASP A 61 2.13 -2.11 25.86
N HIS A 62 3.10 -1.31 26.31
CA HIS A 62 2.82 0.01 26.87
C HIS A 62 2.25 0.97 25.82
N LEU A 63 2.71 0.88 24.57
CA LEU A 63 2.18 1.69 23.47
C LEU A 63 0.69 1.39 23.23
N ALA A 64 0.28 0.12 23.34
CA ALA A 64 -1.12 -0.26 23.17
C ALA A 64 -2.01 0.27 24.31
N GLU A 65 -1.52 0.25 25.55
CA GLU A 65 -2.22 0.85 26.70
C GLU A 65 -2.45 2.35 26.49
N ILE A 66 -1.38 3.12 26.21
CA ILE A 66 -1.52 4.58 26.01
C ILE A 66 -2.34 4.92 24.75
N PHE A 67 -2.29 4.09 23.71
CA PHE A 67 -3.06 4.29 22.49
C PHE A 67 -4.56 4.17 22.76
N ASP A 68 -4.96 3.15 23.53
CA ASP A 68 -6.35 2.95 23.92
C ASP A 68 -6.84 4.06 24.86
N GLU A 69 -6.03 4.43 25.86
CA GLU A 69 -6.33 5.53 26.78
C GLU A 69 -6.48 6.88 26.07
N THR A 70 -5.63 7.15 25.08
CA THR A 70 -5.60 8.42 24.34
C THR A 70 -6.79 8.55 23.41
N TYR A 71 -7.11 7.51 22.65
CA TYR A 71 -8.12 7.61 21.59
C TYR A 71 -9.51 7.16 22.03
N GLN A 72 -9.65 6.15 22.91
CA GLN A 72 -10.94 5.63 23.36
C GLN A 72 -11.92 5.36 22.20
N HIS A 73 -11.42 4.74 21.12
CA HIS A 73 -12.11 4.53 19.83
C HIS A 73 -12.50 5.78 19.04
N ASN A 74 -12.08 6.97 19.45
CA ASN A 74 -12.23 8.24 18.75
C ASN A 74 -10.92 8.62 18.04
N PHE A 75 -10.68 7.98 16.88
CA PHE A 75 -9.44 8.15 16.14
C PHE A 75 -9.43 9.43 15.29
N PRO A 76 -8.24 10.00 14.99
CA PRO A 76 -8.12 11.14 14.09
C PRO A 76 -8.77 10.84 12.75
N TYR A 77 -9.46 11.83 12.19
CA TYR A 77 -10.26 11.66 10.98
C TYR A 77 -9.43 11.02 9.85
N PHE A 78 -8.19 11.45 9.59
CA PHE A 78 -7.32 10.98 8.49
C PHE A 78 -6.53 9.69 8.79
N SER A 79 -6.82 9.01 9.90
CA SER A 79 -6.08 7.82 10.29
C SER A 79 -6.61 6.57 9.57
N MET A 80 -5.72 5.64 9.21
CA MET A 80 -6.05 4.37 8.55
C MET A 80 -6.36 3.27 9.56
N VAL A 81 -7.05 3.63 10.64
CA VAL A 81 -7.41 2.71 11.71
C VAL A 81 -8.54 1.81 11.25
N THR A 82 -8.27 0.52 11.16
CA THR A 82 -9.26 -0.51 10.80
C THR A 82 -9.41 -1.51 11.93
N LYS A 83 -10.53 -2.25 11.95
CA LYS A 83 -10.74 -3.35 12.92
C LYS A 83 -9.60 -4.37 12.89
N ASN A 84 -9.10 -4.72 11.70
CA ASN A 84 -8.01 -5.66 11.54
C ASN A 84 -6.69 -5.13 12.11
N ARG A 85 -6.36 -3.84 11.91
CA ARG A 85 -5.15 -3.23 12.49
C ARG A 85 -5.23 -3.10 14.00
N LEU A 86 -6.40 -2.76 14.54
CA LEU A 86 -6.62 -2.74 16.00
C LEU A 86 -6.47 -4.14 16.60
N ALA A 87 -7.04 -5.17 15.95
CA ALA A 87 -6.88 -6.56 16.37
C ALA A 87 -5.42 -7.02 16.30
N LEU A 88 -4.73 -6.71 15.19
CA LEU A 88 -3.31 -7.00 15.03
C LEU A 88 -2.49 -6.33 16.13
N PHE A 89 -2.70 -5.05 16.38
CA PHE A 89 -1.95 -4.32 17.39
C PHE A 89 -2.15 -4.91 18.80
N ALA A 90 -3.39 -5.28 19.14
CA ALA A 90 -3.70 -5.95 20.40
C ALA A 90 -3.03 -7.33 20.52
N LEU A 91 -2.94 -8.10 19.43
CA LEU A 91 -2.24 -9.39 19.41
C LEU A 91 -0.72 -9.20 19.60
N LEU A 92 -0.11 -8.27 18.88
CA LEU A 92 1.32 -7.95 18.99
C LEU A 92 1.67 -7.48 20.41
N ALA A 93 0.84 -6.62 21.01
CA ALA A 93 1.02 -6.12 22.36
C ALA A 93 0.97 -7.21 23.45
N LYS A 94 0.30 -8.34 23.19
CA LYS A 94 0.19 -9.45 24.16
C LYS A 94 1.20 -10.56 23.92
N SER A 95 1.63 -10.74 22.67
CA SER A 95 2.54 -11.80 22.25
C SER A 95 3.94 -11.66 22.85
N LYS A 96 4.50 -12.75 23.36
CA LYS A 96 5.91 -12.83 23.84
C LYS A 96 6.89 -12.41 22.74
N ARG A 97 6.53 -12.66 21.48
CA ARG A 97 7.32 -12.34 20.29
C ARG A 97 7.54 -10.84 20.10
N PHE A 98 6.53 -10.03 20.39
CA PHE A 98 6.49 -8.62 19.98
C PHE A 98 6.35 -7.61 21.12
N LYS A 99 5.71 -7.97 22.24
CA LYS A 99 5.31 -7.00 23.27
C LYS A 99 6.45 -6.14 23.82
N HIS A 100 7.66 -6.68 23.86
CA HIS A 100 8.86 -5.98 24.37
C HIS A 100 9.63 -5.20 23.30
N LEU A 101 9.22 -5.26 22.03
CA LEU A 101 9.86 -4.48 20.97
C LEU A 101 9.64 -2.99 21.22
N LYS A 102 10.70 -2.21 21.02
CA LYS A 102 10.64 -0.75 21.22
C LYS A 102 10.40 -0.06 19.90
N ALA A 103 9.29 0.66 19.81
CA ALA A 103 8.96 1.58 18.73
C ALA A 103 9.58 2.96 18.98
N PHE A 104 10.20 3.55 17.97
CA PHE A 104 10.85 4.86 18.04
C PHE A 104 10.96 5.48 16.65
N GLY A 105 11.37 6.75 16.60
CA GLY A 105 11.55 7.47 15.35
C GLY A 105 10.25 7.62 14.57
N PHE A 106 9.09 7.72 15.23
CA PHE A 106 7.83 7.89 14.51
C PHE A 106 7.74 9.28 13.91
N VAL A 107 7.37 9.35 12.64
CA VAL A 107 7.10 10.59 11.92
C VAL A 107 5.83 10.43 11.10
N ASN A 108 5.02 11.48 11.08
CA ASN A 108 3.84 11.62 10.24
C ASN A 108 3.86 13.04 9.67
N ASP A 109 4.47 13.20 8.50
CA ASP A 109 4.71 14.47 7.83
C ASP A 109 3.76 14.59 6.63
N TYR A 110 2.61 15.22 6.89
CA TYR A 110 1.59 15.51 5.90
C TYR A 110 1.64 16.99 5.51
N GLN A 111 1.90 17.29 4.24
CA GLN A 111 1.96 18.66 3.73
C GLN A 111 1.11 18.83 2.49
N LEU A 112 -0.07 19.43 2.67
CA LEU A 112 -1.05 19.69 1.62
C LEU A 112 -0.45 20.44 0.43
N ASN A 113 0.27 21.54 0.68
CA ASN A 113 0.83 22.40 -0.37
C ASN A 113 1.95 21.75 -1.19
N GLN A 114 2.57 20.69 -0.66
CA GLN A 114 3.62 19.94 -1.36
C GLN A 114 3.09 18.61 -1.89
N GLU A 115 1.80 18.32 -1.72
CA GLU A 115 1.17 17.04 -2.03
C GLU A 115 1.95 15.85 -1.45
N LYS A 116 2.54 16.07 -0.26
CA LYS A 116 3.45 15.12 0.38
C LYS A 116 2.73 14.38 1.49
N GLN A 117 2.84 13.05 1.43
CA GLN A 117 2.44 12.19 2.52
C GLN A 117 3.56 11.22 2.86
N PHE A 118 4.25 11.50 3.97
CA PHE A 118 5.34 10.66 4.45
C PHE A 118 5.09 10.23 5.89
N SER A 119 5.22 8.94 6.17
CA SER A 119 5.25 8.44 7.54
C SER A 119 6.17 7.24 7.65
N ALA A 120 6.88 7.16 8.76
CA ALA A 120 7.79 6.07 9.05
C ALA A 120 7.84 5.79 10.56
N ILE A 121 8.14 4.55 10.91
CA ILE A 121 8.36 4.09 12.27
C ILE A 121 9.49 3.07 12.29
N SER A 122 10.28 3.05 13.36
CA SER A 122 11.33 2.07 13.53
C SER A 122 11.11 1.23 14.79
N TYR A 123 11.47 -0.05 14.73
CA TYR A 123 11.38 -1.01 15.81
C TYR A 123 12.74 -1.62 16.11
N ARG A 124 13.10 -1.71 17.38
CA ARG A 124 14.27 -2.45 17.83
C ARG A 124 13.91 -3.93 17.96
N LEU A 125 14.34 -4.76 17.01
CA LEU A 125 14.07 -6.20 17.02
C LEU A 125 14.97 -6.94 18.01
N ASP A 126 16.25 -6.56 18.05
CA ASP A 126 17.22 -6.99 19.07
C ASP A 126 18.26 -5.88 19.32
N ARG A 127 19.39 -6.18 19.98
CA ARG A 127 20.44 -5.18 20.26
C ARG A 127 21.06 -4.55 19.01
N GLN A 128 21.12 -5.27 17.91
CA GLN A 128 21.81 -4.90 16.67
C GLN A 128 20.89 -4.78 15.47
N ILE A 129 19.63 -5.25 15.54
CA ILE A 129 18.70 -5.26 14.41
C ILE A 129 17.60 -4.22 14.63
N ILE A 130 17.46 -3.34 13.65
CA ILE A 130 16.40 -2.35 13.56
C ILE A 130 15.55 -2.65 12.33
N LEU A 131 14.24 -2.69 12.50
CA LEU A 131 13.29 -2.65 11.40
C LEU A 131 12.81 -1.21 11.21
N THR A 132 12.85 -0.69 9.99
CA THR A 132 12.19 0.57 9.62
C THR A 132 11.06 0.27 8.66
N CYS A 133 9.86 0.65 9.06
CA CYS A 133 8.65 0.53 8.27
C CYS A 133 8.24 1.90 7.73
N PHE A 134 8.07 2.00 6.41
CA PHE A 134 7.48 3.17 5.77
C PHE A 134 5.99 2.91 5.54
N ARG A 135 5.15 3.89 5.90
CA ARG A 135 3.71 3.81 5.67
C ARG A 135 3.44 3.98 4.18
N GLY A 136 2.53 3.15 3.65
CA GLY A 136 1.94 3.41 2.35
C GLY A 136 0.91 4.53 2.39
N THR A 137 0.13 4.59 1.33
CA THR A 137 -0.87 5.64 1.15
C THR A 137 -2.05 5.44 2.07
N ASP A 138 -2.49 6.50 2.73
CA ASP A 138 -3.75 6.50 3.46
C ASP A 138 -4.96 6.67 2.51
N ASP A 139 -6.17 6.75 3.06
CA ASP A 139 -7.38 6.85 2.24
C ASP A 139 -7.57 8.22 1.56
N THR A 140 -6.61 9.14 1.70
CA THR A 140 -6.73 10.48 1.10
C THR A 140 -6.43 10.47 -0.39
N ILE A 141 -7.21 11.26 -1.14
CA ILE A 141 -7.00 11.47 -2.57
C ILE A 141 -5.61 12.05 -2.88
N ILE A 142 -5.03 12.84 -1.97
CA ILE A 142 -3.69 13.43 -2.13
C ILE A 142 -2.60 12.37 -2.03
N GLY A 143 -2.73 11.43 -1.10
CA GLY A 143 -1.82 10.30 -1.01
C GLY A 143 -1.81 9.48 -2.31
N TRP A 144 -2.99 9.25 -2.89
CA TRP A 144 -3.11 8.57 -4.19
C TRP A 144 -2.60 9.42 -5.35
N LYS A 145 -2.82 10.73 -5.33
CA LYS A 145 -2.26 11.65 -6.32
C LYS A 145 -0.73 11.57 -6.36
N GLU A 146 -0.08 11.62 -5.18
CA GLU A 146 1.38 11.43 -5.06
C GLU A 146 1.83 10.03 -5.56
N ASP A 147 1.01 8.99 -5.37
CA ASP A 147 1.35 7.66 -5.90
C ASP A 147 1.42 7.64 -7.42
N PHE A 148 0.47 8.31 -8.08
CA PHE A 148 0.50 8.42 -9.54
C PHE A 148 1.61 9.34 -10.03
N HIS A 149 2.07 10.30 -9.21
CA HIS A 149 3.26 11.08 -9.54
C HIS A 149 4.48 10.18 -9.74
N MET A 150 4.59 9.03 -9.07
CA MET A 150 5.70 8.09 -9.29
C MET A 150 5.76 7.52 -10.72
N THR A 151 4.68 7.61 -11.50
CA THR A 151 4.64 7.10 -12.88
C THR A 151 5.29 8.03 -13.89
N TYR A 152 5.47 9.31 -13.56
CA TYR A 152 5.97 10.34 -14.49
C TYR A 152 6.95 11.35 -13.87
N MET A 153 6.99 11.48 -12.54
CA MET A 153 7.99 12.28 -11.84
C MET A 153 9.24 11.44 -11.59
N ASP A 154 10.39 12.10 -11.76
CA ASP A 154 11.68 11.50 -11.47
C ASP A 154 11.83 11.07 -10.01
N GLU A 155 11.28 11.85 -9.08
CA GLU A 155 11.32 11.64 -7.64
C GLU A 155 10.17 12.39 -6.96
N ILE A 156 9.37 11.69 -6.16
CA ILE A 156 8.27 12.29 -5.38
C ILE A 156 8.76 12.85 -4.02
N PRO A 157 8.05 13.83 -3.42
CA PRO A 157 8.42 14.38 -2.11
C PRO A 157 8.58 13.33 -1.00
N ALA A 158 7.72 12.32 -0.93
CA ALA A 158 7.84 11.24 0.06
C ALA A 158 9.12 10.39 -0.12
N GLN A 159 9.62 10.20 -1.34
CA GLN A 159 10.87 9.49 -1.63
C GLN A 159 12.10 10.24 -1.09
N ARG A 160 12.12 11.58 -1.25
CA ARG A 160 13.13 12.45 -0.62
C ARG A 160 13.09 12.34 0.90
N ALA A 161 11.89 12.41 1.47
CA ALA A 161 11.69 12.31 2.92
C ALA A 161 12.14 10.95 3.48
N ALA A 162 11.82 9.85 2.79
CA ALA A 162 12.24 8.49 3.15
C ALA A 162 13.77 8.35 3.14
N SER A 163 14.43 8.88 2.11
CA SER A 163 15.89 8.88 1.99
C SER A 163 16.56 9.68 3.12
N ALA A 164 16.03 10.88 3.42
CA ALA A 164 16.51 11.72 4.50
C ALA A 164 16.31 11.08 5.88
N TYR A 165 15.14 10.48 6.11
CA TYR A 165 14.81 9.75 7.34
C TYR A 165 15.79 8.61 7.58
N LEU A 166 15.97 7.73 6.59
CA LEU A 166 16.82 6.55 6.72
C LEU A 166 18.28 6.93 6.94
N LYS A 167 18.77 7.92 6.18
CA LYS A 167 20.14 8.42 6.35
C LYS A 167 20.38 8.99 7.75
N LYS A 168 19.41 9.73 8.31
CA LYS A 168 19.51 10.29 9.67
C LYS A 168 19.43 9.18 10.72
N LEU A 169 18.53 8.22 10.55
CA LEU A 169 18.44 7.04 11.44
C LEU A 169 19.77 6.29 11.50
N MET A 170 20.36 5.97 10.36
CA MET A 170 21.63 5.22 10.27
C MET A 170 22.87 6.03 10.71
N ALA A 171 22.73 7.35 10.85
CA ALA A 171 23.77 8.19 11.45
C ALA A 171 23.68 8.20 12.99
N CYS A 172 22.47 8.13 13.55
CA CYS A 172 22.24 8.11 14.99
C CYS A 172 22.29 6.71 15.60
N GLN A 173 22.02 5.67 14.81
CA GLN A 173 21.95 4.29 15.26
C GLN A 173 22.98 3.44 14.53
N SER A 174 23.52 2.46 15.24
CA SER A 174 24.40 1.44 14.67
C SER A 174 23.69 0.10 14.65
N GLY A 175 24.09 -0.76 13.72
CA GLY A 175 23.57 -2.11 13.59
C GLY A 175 23.20 -2.46 12.15
N ASN A 176 22.32 -3.44 12.06
CA ASN A 176 21.77 -4.05 10.87
C ASN A 176 20.31 -3.61 10.70
N TYR A 177 19.90 -3.41 9.46
CA TYR A 177 18.60 -2.83 9.14
C TYR A 177 17.77 -3.76 8.27
N TYR A 178 16.53 -3.98 8.67
CA TYR A 178 15.46 -4.41 7.80
C TYR A 178 14.64 -3.20 7.38
N LEU A 179 14.30 -3.12 6.11
CA LEU A 179 13.41 -2.09 5.59
C LEU A 179 12.14 -2.78 5.09
N ALA A 180 10.99 -2.23 5.42
CA ALA A 180 9.72 -2.79 4.99
C ALA A 180 8.71 -1.69 4.67
N GLY A 181 7.71 -2.05 3.89
CA GLY A 181 6.55 -1.20 3.71
C GLY A 181 5.54 -1.86 2.79
N HIS A 182 4.28 -1.55 3.04
CA HIS A 182 3.16 -1.99 2.22
C HIS A 182 2.76 -0.88 1.24
N SER A 183 2.34 -1.23 0.02
CA SER A 183 1.90 -0.26 -0.99
C SER A 183 3.01 0.75 -1.33
N LYS A 184 2.72 2.06 -1.38
CA LYS A 184 3.73 3.13 -1.48
C LYS A 184 4.90 2.93 -0.50
N GLY A 185 4.66 2.43 0.71
CA GLY A 185 5.69 2.25 1.73
C GLY A 185 6.82 1.33 1.26
N GLY A 186 6.52 0.29 0.48
CA GLY A 186 7.56 -0.58 -0.07
C GLY A 186 8.38 0.09 -1.17
N ASN A 187 7.78 0.98 -1.97
CA ASN A 187 8.52 1.84 -2.90
C ASN A 187 9.46 2.78 -2.13
N LEU A 188 8.97 3.42 -1.07
CA LEU A 188 9.78 4.32 -0.23
C LEU A 188 10.97 3.57 0.40
N ALA A 189 10.75 2.35 0.87
CA ALA A 189 11.81 1.49 1.41
C ALA A 189 12.90 1.19 0.37
N LEU A 190 12.49 0.77 -0.84
CA LEU A 190 13.40 0.51 -1.95
C LEU A 190 14.17 1.76 -2.37
N TYR A 191 13.44 2.87 -2.54
CA TYR A 191 14.01 4.14 -2.99
C TYR A 191 15.05 4.64 -2.00
N ALA A 192 14.69 4.73 -0.71
CA ALA A 192 15.58 5.21 0.34
C ALA A 192 16.86 4.37 0.42
N ALA A 193 16.76 3.05 0.29
CA ALA A 193 17.93 2.16 0.26
C ALA A 193 18.85 2.42 -0.94
N CYS A 194 18.29 2.72 -2.11
CA CYS A 194 19.06 3.06 -3.30
C CYS A 194 19.80 4.40 -3.16
N GLN A 195 19.25 5.36 -2.42
CA GLN A 195 19.90 6.67 -2.24
C GLN A 195 21.00 6.68 -1.19
N LEU A 196 21.20 5.59 -0.45
CA LEU A 196 22.27 5.51 0.55
C LEU A 196 23.65 5.37 -0.09
N PRO A 197 24.70 5.94 0.53
CA PRO A 197 26.08 5.60 0.21
C PRO A 197 26.33 4.09 0.41
N SER A 198 27.18 3.50 -0.44
CA SER A 198 27.49 2.06 -0.43
C SER A 198 27.84 1.50 0.96
N LYS A 199 28.62 2.23 1.76
CA LYS A 199 28.97 1.81 3.14
C LYS A 199 27.75 1.66 4.06
N LEU A 200 26.74 2.51 3.92
CA LEU A 200 25.49 2.36 4.70
C LEU A 200 24.62 1.25 4.13
N GLN A 201 24.65 1.02 2.81
CA GLN A 201 23.92 -0.09 2.20
C GLN A 201 24.38 -1.45 2.73
N GLU A 202 25.66 -1.63 3.10
CA GLU A 202 26.17 -2.89 3.70
C GLU A 202 25.43 -3.31 4.97
N SER A 203 24.95 -2.35 5.77
CA SER A 203 24.18 -2.61 6.99
C SER A 203 22.73 -3.02 6.71
N ILE A 204 22.22 -2.86 5.49
CA ILE A 204 20.86 -3.33 5.14
C ILE A 204 20.90 -4.83 4.92
N GLN A 205 20.15 -5.59 5.71
CA GLN A 205 20.12 -7.05 5.61
C GLN A 205 19.04 -7.54 4.62
N ALA A 206 17.87 -6.90 4.64
CA ALA A 206 16.79 -7.21 3.73
C ALA A 206 15.81 -6.03 3.56
N ILE A 207 15.17 -5.98 2.41
CA ILE A 207 14.14 -5.01 2.04
C ILE A 207 12.91 -5.79 1.60
N TYR A 208 11.79 -5.57 2.28
CA TYR A 208 10.51 -6.25 2.04
C TYR A 208 9.45 -5.26 1.54
N PRO A 209 9.39 -5.05 0.21
CA PRO A 209 8.28 -4.37 -0.42
C PRO A 209 7.07 -5.31 -0.51
N PHE A 210 6.02 -5.02 0.25
CA PHE A 210 4.76 -5.76 0.24
C PHE A 210 3.76 -5.08 -0.70
N ASP A 211 3.44 -5.76 -1.79
CA ASP A 211 2.56 -5.29 -2.87
C ASP A 211 2.83 -3.84 -3.31
N ALA A 212 4.13 -3.52 -3.42
CA ALA A 212 4.61 -2.17 -3.67
C ALA A 212 4.87 -1.94 -5.15
N PRO A 213 4.65 -0.72 -5.68
CA PRO A 213 4.66 -0.47 -7.11
C PRO A 213 6.00 -0.66 -7.84
N GLY A 214 7.08 -1.00 -7.12
CA GLY A 214 8.41 -1.16 -7.69
C GLY A 214 9.15 0.17 -7.79
N LEU A 215 10.17 0.26 -8.66
CA LEU A 215 10.91 1.50 -8.92
C LEU A 215 10.84 1.86 -10.41
N HIS A 216 11.10 3.13 -10.74
CA HIS A 216 11.30 3.53 -12.12
C HIS A 216 12.55 2.84 -12.70
N LYS A 217 12.49 2.40 -13.97
CA LYS A 217 13.57 1.64 -14.64
C LYS A 217 14.95 2.26 -14.48
N LYS A 218 15.04 3.58 -14.60
CA LYS A 218 16.29 4.35 -14.44
C LYS A 218 17.02 4.09 -13.12
N TYR A 219 16.30 3.73 -12.05
CA TYR A 219 16.90 3.42 -10.75
C TYR A 219 17.40 1.99 -10.68
N LEU A 220 16.75 1.05 -11.38
CA LEU A 220 17.14 -0.35 -11.39
C LEU A 220 18.52 -0.55 -12.03
N GLU A 221 18.91 0.30 -12.97
CA GLU A 221 20.21 0.22 -13.65
C GLU A 221 21.35 0.90 -12.86
N THR A 222 21.05 1.56 -11.73
CA THR A 222 22.07 2.27 -10.95
C THR A 222 22.98 1.32 -10.18
N PRO A 223 24.27 1.65 -9.98
CA PRO A 223 25.18 0.85 -9.14
C PRO A 223 24.64 0.63 -7.73
N ASN A 224 23.96 1.65 -7.17
CA ASN A 224 23.39 1.58 -5.83
C ASN A 224 22.27 0.56 -5.72
N TYR A 225 21.38 0.45 -6.73
CA TYR A 225 20.35 -0.59 -6.73
C TYR A 225 20.99 -1.97 -6.94
N GLN A 226 21.93 -2.09 -7.89
CA GLN A 226 22.61 -3.35 -8.16
C GLN A 226 23.34 -3.91 -6.92
N ALA A 227 23.84 -3.03 -6.03
CA ALA A 227 24.46 -3.41 -4.77
C ALA A 227 23.48 -3.98 -3.72
N ILE A 228 22.19 -3.69 -3.81
CA ILE A 228 21.17 -4.12 -2.82
C ILE A 228 20.17 -5.13 -3.39
N LYS A 229 20.07 -5.31 -4.71
CA LYS A 229 19.03 -6.13 -5.36
C LYS A 229 18.91 -7.57 -4.81
N ASN A 230 20.03 -8.19 -4.42
CA ASN A 230 20.02 -9.55 -3.85
C ASN A 230 19.49 -9.62 -2.41
N ARG A 231 19.16 -8.48 -1.82
CA ARG A 231 18.56 -8.32 -0.49
C ARG A 231 17.14 -7.75 -0.58
N VAL A 232 16.59 -7.64 -1.78
CA VAL A 232 15.22 -7.19 -2.03
C VAL A 232 14.35 -8.44 -2.20
N TYR A 233 13.28 -8.54 -1.41
CA TYR A 233 12.37 -9.68 -1.39
C TYR A 233 10.92 -9.20 -1.61
N PRO A 234 10.53 -8.90 -2.86
CA PRO A 234 9.19 -8.43 -3.16
C PRO A 234 8.17 -9.53 -2.97
N ILE A 235 7.02 -9.18 -2.40
CA ILE A 235 5.90 -10.10 -2.17
C ILE A 235 4.65 -9.45 -2.73
N ILE A 236 3.98 -10.12 -3.68
CA ILE A 236 2.79 -9.59 -4.34
C ILE A 236 1.68 -10.66 -4.40
N PRO A 237 0.39 -10.28 -4.26
CA PRO A 237 -0.72 -11.20 -4.47
C PRO A 237 -0.83 -11.63 -5.94
N GLN A 238 -1.46 -12.78 -6.18
CA GLN A 238 -1.52 -13.42 -7.50
C GLN A 238 -2.21 -12.59 -8.60
N ASN A 239 -3.05 -11.61 -8.24
CA ASN A 239 -3.55 -10.61 -9.20
C ASN A 239 -3.26 -9.18 -8.78
N SER A 240 -2.02 -8.91 -8.33
CA SER A 240 -1.59 -7.56 -8.03
C SER A 240 -1.74 -6.63 -9.25
N ILE A 241 -2.19 -5.40 -8.98
CA ILE A 241 -2.18 -4.28 -9.92
C ILE A 241 -1.22 -3.20 -9.40
N ILE A 242 -1.30 -2.90 -8.09
CA ILE A 242 -0.44 -1.90 -7.44
C ILE A 242 1.02 -2.34 -7.51
N GLY A 243 1.33 -3.58 -7.11
CA GLY A 243 2.68 -4.16 -7.13
C GLY A 243 3.33 -4.27 -8.52
N MET A 244 2.56 -4.02 -9.58
CA MET A 244 3.00 -4.08 -10.97
C MET A 244 3.05 -2.71 -11.66
N MET A 245 2.72 -1.63 -10.95
CA MET A 245 2.54 -0.30 -11.55
C MET A 245 3.81 0.25 -12.21
N LEU A 246 4.99 0.05 -11.61
CA LEU A 246 6.30 0.39 -12.20
C LEU A 246 7.07 -0.89 -12.53
N GLU A 247 8.40 -0.85 -12.46
CA GLU A 247 9.21 -2.05 -12.61
C GLU A 247 9.32 -2.81 -11.29
N THR A 248 8.69 -3.98 -11.26
CA THR A 248 8.76 -4.93 -10.15
C THR A 248 10.18 -5.50 -10.09
N PRO A 249 10.84 -5.51 -8.91
CA PRO A 249 12.16 -6.13 -8.76
C PRO A 249 12.17 -7.62 -9.12
N GLU A 250 13.33 -8.13 -9.51
CA GLU A 250 13.56 -9.57 -9.74
C GLU A 250 13.28 -10.38 -8.46
N ASN A 251 12.99 -11.69 -8.61
CA ASN A 251 12.74 -12.64 -7.51
C ASN A 251 11.48 -12.36 -6.67
N VAL A 252 10.40 -11.90 -7.30
CA VAL A 252 9.11 -11.73 -6.62
C VAL A 252 8.53 -13.06 -6.13
N GLN A 253 8.10 -13.09 -4.87
CA GLN A 253 7.24 -14.15 -4.35
C GLN A 253 5.79 -13.79 -4.67
N VAL A 254 5.15 -14.58 -5.52
CA VAL A 254 3.71 -14.48 -5.76
C VAL A 254 2.99 -15.29 -4.68
N ILE A 255 2.03 -14.66 -4.01
CA ILE A 255 1.31 -15.25 -2.89
C ILE A 255 -0.18 -15.31 -3.16
N ARG A 256 -0.87 -16.21 -2.48
CA ARG A 256 -2.30 -16.37 -2.60
C ARG A 256 -3.04 -15.39 -1.69
N SER A 257 -4.08 -14.77 -2.24
CA SER A 257 -5.06 -13.92 -1.55
C SER A 257 -6.45 -14.47 -1.79
N ASN A 258 -7.29 -14.44 -0.74
CA ASN A 258 -8.70 -14.84 -0.82
C ASN A 258 -9.63 -13.71 -1.33
N ALA A 259 -9.11 -12.49 -1.46
CA ALA A 259 -9.81 -11.36 -2.06
C ALA A 259 -9.72 -11.36 -3.59
N VAL A 260 -10.48 -10.46 -4.23
CA VAL A 260 -10.54 -10.33 -5.69
C VAL A 260 -10.24 -8.90 -6.15
N GLY A 261 -9.58 -8.77 -7.31
CA GLY A 261 -9.24 -7.47 -7.89
C GLY A 261 -8.33 -6.64 -6.99
N LEU A 262 -8.56 -5.32 -6.94
CA LEU A 262 -7.81 -4.38 -6.09
C LEU A 262 -7.89 -4.68 -4.59
N LEU A 263 -8.91 -5.43 -4.13
CA LEU A 263 -9.02 -5.81 -2.71
C LEU A 263 -7.95 -6.80 -2.27
N GLN A 264 -7.27 -7.46 -3.22
CA GLN A 264 -6.09 -8.28 -2.92
C GLN A 264 -4.91 -7.43 -2.43
N HIS A 265 -4.95 -6.11 -2.62
CA HIS A 265 -4.00 -5.19 -2.02
C HIS A 265 -4.18 -5.07 -0.49
N ILE A 266 -5.25 -5.60 0.09
CA ILE A 266 -5.42 -5.61 1.54
C ILE A 266 -4.62 -6.79 2.10
N SER A 267 -3.51 -6.51 2.75
CA SER A 267 -2.59 -7.51 3.34
C SER A 267 -3.26 -8.56 4.25
N PHE A 268 -4.35 -8.20 4.93
CA PHE A 268 -5.13 -9.12 5.77
C PHE A 268 -5.93 -10.19 4.99
N THR A 269 -5.93 -10.12 3.66
CA THR A 269 -6.58 -11.11 2.77
C THR A 269 -5.61 -12.16 2.26
N TRP A 270 -4.32 -12.00 2.57
CA TRP A 270 -3.25 -12.89 2.14
C TRP A 270 -3.22 -14.16 2.98
N GLU A 271 -3.13 -15.30 2.30
CA GLU A 271 -3.17 -16.60 2.91
C GLU A 271 -1.78 -16.97 3.49
N VAL A 272 -1.78 -17.56 4.67
CA VAL A 272 -0.60 -18.01 5.40
C VAL A 272 -0.60 -19.53 5.49
N GLU A 273 0.57 -20.13 5.31
CA GLU A 273 0.81 -21.56 5.51
C GLU A 273 2.00 -21.74 6.46
N GLY A 274 1.71 -22.07 7.73
CA GLY A 274 2.72 -22.18 8.78
C GLY A 274 3.42 -20.83 9.07
N LEU A 275 4.68 -20.71 8.68
CA LEU A 275 5.54 -19.54 8.94
C LEU A 275 5.83 -18.69 7.69
N ASP A 276 5.16 -18.98 6.58
CA ASP A 276 5.32 -18.26 5.31
C ASP A 276 3.94 -17.96 4.69
N PHE A 277 3.92 -17.07 3.69
CA PHE A 277 2.74 -16.93 2.84
C PHE A 277 2.54 -18.20 2.01
N ARG A 278 1.27 -18.55 1.82
CA ARG A 278 0.90 -19.58 0.85
C ARG A 278 1.30 -19.08 -0.53
N SER A 279 2.32 -19.72 -1.11
CA SER A 279 2.86 -19.32 -2.41
C SER A 279 1.93 -19.76 -3.54
N ASP A 280 1.84 -18.94 -4.58
CA ASP A 280 1.19 -19.31 -5.84
C ASP A 280 2.25 -19.42 -6.95
N LEU A 281 2.00 -20.24 -7.97
CA LEU A 281 3.01 -20.60 -8.97
C LEU A 281 3.33 -19.45 -9.93
N SER A 282 2.37 -18.55 -10.18
CA SER A 282 2.55 -17.43 -11.08
C SER A 282 1.47 -16.36 -10.89
N LEU A 283 1.74 -15.17 -11.39
CA LEU A 283 0.68 -14.18 -11.65
C LEU A 283 -0.36 -14.76 -12.60
N THR A 284 -1.62 -14.35 -12.43
CA THR A 284 -2.68 -14.76 -13.36
C THR A 284 -2.59 -14.04 -14.70
N GLU A 285 -3.11 -14.68 -15.76
CA GLU A 285 -3.18 -14.07 -17.11
C GLU A 285 -3.90 -12.71 -17.09
N ASP A 286 -4.98 -12.60 -16.31
CA ASP A 286 -5.73 -11.36 -16.11
C ASP A 286 -4.84 -10.23 -15.57
N SER A 287 -4.03 -10.50 -14.54
CA SER A 287 -3.12 -9.53 -13.93
C SER A 287 -2.01 -9.10 -14.89
N LEU A 288 -1.43 -10.06 -15.63
CA LEU A 288 -0.44 -9.77 -16.66
C LEU A 288 -1.02 -8.89 -17.77
N GLN A 289 -2.24 -9.17 -18.22
CA GLN A 289 -2.91 -8.39 -19.27
C GLN A 289 -3.27 -6.97 -18.81
N ILE A 290 -3.81 -6.81 -17.60
CA ILE A 290 -4.11 -5.49 -17.02
C ILE A 290 -2.82 -4.68 -16.89
N ASN A 291 -1.78 -5.29 -16.34
CA ASN A 291 -0.48 -4.64 -16.19
C ASN A 291 0.10 -4.21 -17.55
N GLN A 292 0.11 -5.09 -18.55
CA GLN A 292 0.57 -4.74 -19.90
C GLN A 292 -0.25 -3.60 -20.50
N THR A 293 -1.57 -3.58 -20.27
CA THR A 293 -2.45 -2.52 -20.75
C THR A 293 -2.12 -1.20 -20.07
N LEU A 294 -1.96 -1.19 -18.74
CA LEU A 294 -1.58 0.00 -17.98
C LEU A 294 -0.21 0.52 -18.39
N LYS A 295 0.82 -0.34 -18.46
CA LYS A 295 2.17 0.03 -18.89
C LYS A 295 2.22 0.54 -20.32
N THR A 296 1.49 -0.09 -21.24
CA THR A 296 1.40 0.39 -22.63
C THR A 296 0.74 1.76 -22.68
N TRP A 297 -0.37 1.93 -21.96
CA TRP A 297 -1.08 3.20 -21.93
C TRP A 297 -0.25 4.33 -21.33
N THR A 298 0.39 4.12 -20.17
CA THR A 298 1.27 5.13 -19.56
C THR A 298 2.47 5.44 -20.45
N ALA A 299 3.06 4.43 -21.11
CA ALA A 299 4.17 4.64 -22.04
C ALA A 299 3.79 5.39 -23.33
N THR A 300 2.51 5.40 -23.71
CA THR A 300 2.02 6.15 -24.89
C THR A 300 1.76 7.62 -24.62
N LEU A 301 1.80 8.06 -23.36
CA LEU A 301 1.57 9.44 -22.95
C LEU A 301 2.88 10.08 -22.51
N SER A 302 3.05 11.37 -22.81
CA SER A 302 4.15 12.16 -22.23
C SER A 302 3.91 12.43 -20.74
N ASP A 303 4.98 12.71 -19.99
CA ASP A 303 4.89 13.05 -18.56
C ASP A 303 3.92 14.21 -18.32
N LYS A 304 3.89 15.20 -19.22
CA LYS A 304 2.98 16.35 -19.14
C LYS A 304 1.53 15.95 -19.38
N GLU A 305 1.28 14.99 -20.27
CA GLU A 305 -0.07 14.45 -20.49
C GLU A 305 -0.54 13.64 -19.29
N LEU A 306 0.32 12.78 -18.73
CA LEU A 306 0.04 12.03 -17.49
C LEU A 306 -0.24 12.99 -16.31
N GLN A 307 0.59 14.01 -16.14
CA GLN A 307 0.42 15.02 -15.09
C GLN A 307 -0.93 15.75 -15.23
N ASN A 308 -1.18 16.38 -16.39
CA ASN A 308 -2.43 17.09 -16.65
C ASN A 308 -3.65 16.19 -16.45
N PHE A 309 -3.49 14.91 -16.80
CA PHE A 309 -4.52 13.91 -16.69
C PHE A 309 -4.86 13.56 -15.23
N PHE A 310 -3.86 13.24 -14.40
CA PHE A 310 -4.10 12.93 -12.98
C PHE A 310 -4.55 14.15 -12.19
N ASP A 311 -3.99 15.33 -12.50
CA ASP A 311 -4.43 16.62 -11.93
C ASP A 311 -5.92 16.85 -12.16
N LEU A 312 -6.39 16.58 -13.39
CA LEU A 312 -7.79 16.70 -13.74
C LEU A 312 -8.67 15.68 -13.00
N PHE A 313 -8.27 14.40 -12.99
CA PHE A 313 -9.03 13.33 -12.33
C PHE A 313 -9.19 13.59 -10.83
N PHE A 314 -8.09 13.83 -10.12
CA PHE A 314 -8.13 14.08 -8.68
C PHE A 314 -8.72 15.46 -8.36
N GLY A 315 -8.53 16.45 -9.23
CA GLY A 315 -9.16 17.76 -9.11
C GLY A 315 -10.68 17.69 -9.11
N ILE A 316 -11.28 16.84 -9.95
CA ILE A 316 -12.74 16.61 -9.95
C ILE A 316 -13.21 16.01 -8.62
N LEU A 317 -12.49 15.02 -8.09
CA LEU A 317 -12.86 14.38 -6.82
C LEU A 317 -12.79 15.39 -5.66
N ILE A 318 -11.71 16.17 -5.58
CA ILE A 318 -11.54 17.20 -4.54
C ILE A 318 -12.63 18.27 -4.66
N GLN A 319 -12.91 18.77 -5.87
CA GLN A 319 -13.98 19.75 -6.09
C GLN A 319 -15.37 19.20 -5.75
N ALA A 320 -15.59 17.90 -5.89
CA ALA A 320 -16.82 17.22 -5.49
C ALA A 320 -16.92 16.97 -3.97
N GLY A 321 -16.00 17.51 -3.16
CA GLY A 321 -15.97 17.31 -1.71
C GLY A 321 -15.60 15.88 -1.32
N ILE A 322 -14.83 15.21 -2.18
CA ILE A 322 -14.28 13.88 -1.94
C ILE A 322 -12.81 14.14 -1.64
N GLU A 323 -12.45 14.08 -0.36
CA GLU A 323 -11.04 14.19 0.06
C GLU A 323 -10.46 12.80 0.34
N ARG A 324 -11.33 11.78 0.46
CA ARG A 324 -11.01 10.37 0.65
C ARG A 324 -11.84 9.43 -0.19
N PHE A 325 -11.38 8.21 -0.44
CA PHE A 325 -12.24 7.23 -1.09
C PHE A 325 -13.40 6.80 -0.19
N SER A 326 -13.24 6.75 1.14
CA SER A 326 -14.35 6.51 2.08
C SER A 326 -15.47 7.54 1.95
N ASP A 327 -15.14 8.77 1.57
CA ASP A 327 -16.10 9.86 1.43
C ASP A 327 -17.12 9.53 0.34
N ILE A 328 -16.77 8.72 -0.67
CA ILE A 328 -17.70 8.27 -1.72
C ILE A 328 -18.90 7.52 -1.13
N THR A 329 -18.73 6.83 0.01
CA THR A 329 -19.83 6.12 0.69
C THR A 329 -20.77 7.04 1.46
N VAL A 330 -20.36 8.30 1.71
CA VAL A 330 -21.16 9.31 2.40
C VAL A 330 -21.87 10.17 1.36
N ASN A 331 -23.21 10.08 1.29
CA ASN A 331 -24.02 10.74 0.26
C ASN A 331 -23.58 10.42 -1.18
N PRO A 332 -23.48 9.12 -1.56
CA PRO A 332 -22.91 8.69 -2.84
C PRO A 332 -23.62 9.31 -4.04
N LEU A 333 -24.95 9.47 -3.97
CA LEU A 333 -25.73 10.04 -5.07
C LEU A 333 -25.38 11.51 -5.34
N GLN A 334 -25.22 12.31 -4.28
CA GLN A 334 -24.85 13.73 -4.41
C GLN A 334 -23.43 13.88 -4.96
N LYS A 335 -22.50 13.06 -4.49
CA LYS A 335 -21.10 13.06 -4.96
C LYS A 335 -20.99 12.64 -6.41
N LEU A 336 -21.74 11.63 -6.82
CA LEU A 336 -21.82 11.20 -8.22
C LEU A 336 -22.44 12.28 -9.12
N GLN A 337 -23.49 12.97 -8.65
CA GLN A 337 -24.08 14.09 -9.37
C GLN A 337 -23.08 15.24 -9.55
N GLU A 338 -22.29 15.53 -8.50
CA GLU A 338 -21.29 16.60 -8.57
C GLU A 338 -20.10 16.22 -9.47
N ILE A 339 -19.62 14.97 -9.41
CA ILE A 339 -18.63 14.46 -10.37
C ILE A 339 -19.14 14.58 -11.81
N ASP A 340 -20.40 14.17 -12.08
CA ASP A 340 -20.97 14.26 -13.43
C ASP A 340 -21.14 15.71 -13.89
N ARG A 341 -21.51 16.63 -12.98
CA ARG A 341 -21.57 18.07 -13.24
C ARG A 341 -20.19 18.63 -13.62
N LEU A 342 -19.17 18.32 -12.83
CA LEU A 342 -17.79 18.76 -13.05
C LEU A 342 -17.22 18.17 -14.34
N ARG A 343 -17.47 16.89 -14.61
CA ARG A 343 -17.08 16.21 -15.86
C ARG A 343 -17.71 16.86 -17.08
N LYS A 344 -18.99 17.24 -17.02
CA LYS A 344 -19.69 17.95 -18.12
C LYS A 344 -19.16 19.36 -18.37
N ALA A 345 -18.47 19.95 -17.42
CA ALA A 345 -17.82 21.26 -17.58
C ALA A 345 -16.43 21.19 -18.24
N LEU A 346 -15.91 19.98 -18.49
CA LEU A 346 -14.62 19.77 -19.14
C LEU A 346 -14.70 19.82 -20.66
N SER A 347 -13.55 19.97 -21.33
CA SER A 347 -13.50 19.78 -22.78
C SER A 347 -13.84 18.33 -23.16
N PRO A 348 -14.33 18.07 -24.38
CA PRO A 348 -14.58 16.72 -24.85
C PRO A 348 -13.36 15.79 -24.73
N GLU A 349 -12.15 16.28 -25.04
CA GLU A 349 -10.93 15.47 -24.90
C GLU A 349 -10.65 15.12 -23.44
N GLN A 350 -10.81 16.09 -22.54
CA GLN A 350 -10.62 15.92 -21.09
C GLN A 350 -11.60 14.93 -20.48
N ALA A 351 -12.89 15.03 -20.86
CA ALA A 351 -13.93 14.10 -20.39
C ALA A 351 -13.68 12.66 -20.89
N GLU A 352 -13.27 12.49 -22.15
CA GLU A 352 -12.92 11.18 -22.70
C GLU A 352 -11.69 10.57 -22.01
N MET A 353 -10.72 11.41 -21.63
CA MET A 353 -9.53 10.98 -20.90
C MET A 353 -9.90 10.47 -19.50
N VAL A 354 -10.73 11.22 -18.76
CA VAL A 354 -11.27 10.80 -17.45
C VAL A 354 -12.07 9.50 -17.56
N ASP A 355 -12.90 9.36 -18.59
CA ASP A 355 -13.68 8.15 -18.83
C ASP A 355 -12.81 6.92 -19.09
N ARG A 356 -11.73 7.07 -19.86
CA ARG A 356 -10.79 5.99 -20.14
C ARG A 356 -10.12 5.48 -18.88
N MET A 357 -9.82 6.34 -17.92
CA MET A 357 -9.20 5.93 -16.67
C MET A 357 -10.18 5.38 -15.65
N ILE A 358 -11.41 5.91 -15.60
CA ILE A 358 -12.49 5.22 -14.90
C ILE A 358 -12.65 3.82 -15.50
N ARG A 359 -12.55 3.65 -16.82
CA ARG A 359 -12.53 2.29 -17.40
C ARG A 359 -11.28 1.52 -16.97
N LEU A 360 -10.06 2.00 -17.12
CA LEU A 360 -8.87 1.24 -16.73
C LEU A 360 -8.85 0.86 -15.22
N LEU A 361 -9.39 1.71 -14.35
CA LEU A 361 -9.46 1.49 -12.90
C LEU A 361 -10.72 0.73 -12.45
N PHE A 362 -11.83 0.76 -13.19
CA PHE A 362 -13.12 0.14 -12.83
C PHE A 362 -13.60 -0.99 -13.79
N ASP A 363 -12.99 -1.16 -14.96
CA ASP A 363 -13.18 -2.32 -15.86
C ASP A 363 -12.59 -3.60 -15.25
N THR A 364 -11.82 -3.45 -14.17
CA THR A 364 -11.54 -4.45 -13.12
C THR A 364 -12.75 -4.75 -12.20
N ARG A 365 -13.95 -4.79 -12.80
CA ARG A 365 -15.22 -5.38 -12.33
C ARG A 365 -16.18 -4.45 -11.57
N TYR A 366 -16.96 -3.68 -12.32
CA TYR A 366 -18.32 -3.21 -11.98
C TYR A 366 -19.21 -4.28 -11.30
N GLN A 367 -18.95 -5.57 -11.55
CA GLN A 367 -19.65 -6.71 -10.92
C GLN A 367 -19.39 -6.84 -9.41
N VAL A 368 -18.18 -6.52 -8.93
CA VAL A 368 -17.83 -6.59 -7.49
C VAL A 368 -18.41 -5.39 -6.74
N TRP A 369 -18.35 -4.21 -7.35
CA TRP A 369 -18.97 -2.98 -6.84
C TRP A 369 -20.50 -3.12 -6.70
N ARG A 370 -21.15 -3.86 -7.62
CA ARG A 370 -22.59 -4.18 -7.54
C ARG A 370 -22.92 -5.26 -6.50
N ALA A 371 -22.04 -6.23 -6.26
CA ALA A 371 -22.25 -7.26 -5.24
C ALA A 371 -22.09 -6.72 -3.81
N SER A 372 -21.22 -5.72 -3.60
CA SER A 372 -21.03 -5.06 -2.31
C SER A 372 -22.06 -3.94 -2.03
N LEU A 373 -22.50 -3.16 -3.03
CA LEU A 373 -23.53 -2.13 -2.88
C LEU A 373 -24.97 -2.61 -3.07
N GLY A 374 -25.18 -3.79 -3.68
CA GLY A 374 -26.51 -4.36 -3.91
C GLY A 374 -27.33 -4.63 -2.64
N LYS A 375 -26.69 -4.55 -1.46
CA LYS A 375 -27.36 -4.65 -0.15
C LYS A 375 -27.63 -3.29 0.52
N LEU A 376 -27.12 -2.16 0.02
CA LEU A 376 -27.12 -0.88 0.74
C LEU A 376 -27.71 0.33 -0.01
N LEU A 377 -28.03 0.23 -1.31
CA LEU A 377 -28.62 1.35 -2.06
C LEU A 377 -29.90 0.94 -2.81
N PRO A 378 -30.98 1.76 -2.78
CA PRO A 378 -32.08 1.62 -3.72
C PRO A 378 -31.54 1.87 -5.13
N ASN A 379 -31.94 1.02 -6.06
CA ASN A 379 -31.54 1.05 -7.47
C ASN A 379 -31.90 2.43 -8.06
N PRO A 380 -30.94 3.33 -8.36
CA PRO A 380 -31.30 4.57 -9.00
C PRO A 380 -31.67 4.24 -10.44
N GLU A 381 -32.83 4.73 -10.91
CA GLU A 381 -33.16 4.82 -12.33
C GLU A 381 -32.25 5.86 -13.01
N LEU A 382 -30.95 5.58 -13.01
CA LEU A 382 -30.01 6.21 -13.93
C LEU A 382 -29.96 5.29 -15.14
N SER A 383 -30.51 5.78 -16.26
CA SER A 383 -30.46 5.08 -17.54
C SER A 383 -29.00 5.01 -18.04
N PHE A 384 -28.31 3.93 -17.66
CA PHE A 384 -27.01 3.50 -18.21
C PHE A 384 -27.13 2.83 -19.60
N GLN A 385 -28.32 2.85 -20.22
CA GLN A 385 -28.58 2.16 -21.49
C GLN A 385 -27.73 2.66 -22.67
N ASN A 386 -27.21 3.89 -22.62
CA ASN A 386 -26.36 4.42 -23.69
C ASN A 386 -24.92 3.90 -23.69
N TRP A 387 -24.43 3.34 -22.57
CA TRP A 387 -23.06 2.84 -22.50
C TRP A 387 -22.92 1.45 -23.11
N ARG A 388 -23.90 0.55 -22.90
CA ARG A 388 -23.89 -0.82 -23.50
C ARG A 388 -23.79 -0.83 -25.03
N LYS A 389 -24.31 0.19 -25.72
CA LYS A 389 -24.26 0.30 -27.18
C LYS A 389 -22.86 0.60 -27.73
N LEU A 390 -21.97 1.19 -26.92
CA LEU A 390 -20.58 1.46 -27.30
C LEU A 390 -19.65 0.24 -27.14
N PHE A 391 -20.12 -0.83 -26.47
CA PHE A 391 -19.33 -2.04 -26.16
C PHE A 391 -19.73 -3.27 -26.99
N GLN A 392 -20.65 -3.14 -27.94
CA GLN A 392 -20.84 -4.18 -28.96
C GLN A 392 -19.76 -4.01 -30.03
N LYS A 393 -18.74 -4.88 -30.00
CA LYS A 393 -17.88 -5.12 -31.17
C LYS A 393 -18.78 -5.46 -32.35
N THR A 394 -18.84 -4.58 -33.36
CA THR A 394 -19.25 -4.96 -34.71
C THR A 394 -18.17 -5.92 -35.25
N THR A 395 -18.36 -7.21 -35.05
CA THR A 395 -17.77 -8.23 -35.92
C THR A 395 -18.44 -8.10 -37.28
N ASN A 396 -17.91 -7.21 -38.12
CA ASN A 396 -18.19 -7.27 -39.55
C ASN A 396 -17.31 -8.38 -40.14
N THR A 397 -17.91 -9.55 -40.31
CA THR A 397 -17.45 -10.58 -41.23
C THR A 397 -17.43 -9.98 -42.63
N ILE A 398 -16.24 -9.86 -43.22
CA ILE A 398 -16.06 -9.59 -44.64
C ILE A 398 -16.46 -10.86 -45.40
N LYS A 399 -17.24 -10.68 -46.48
CA LYS A 399 -17.73 -11.71 -47.38
C LYS A 399 -16.64 -12.56 -48.00
#